data_AF-A0A9E4Q4L9-F1
#
_entry.id   AF-A0A9E4Q4L9-F1
#
_cell.length_a   1.000
_cell.length_b   1.000
_cell.length_c   1.000
_cell.angle_alpha   90.00
_cell.angle_beta   90.00
_cell.angle_gamma   90.00
#
_symmetry.space_group_name_H-M   'P 1'
#
loop_
_entity.id
_entity.type
_entity.pdbx_description
1 polymer ?
#
loop_
_entity_poly.entity_id
_entity_poly.type
_entity_poly.pdbx_seq_one_letter_code
_entity_poly.pdbx_strand_id
1 'polypeptide(L)'
;MPRSTGRKKRSGRIEEAGAVYAAPALTKVTRHGQITLPSEVRRAMGIEEGDLIEVRIAGDNVMLTPKRLIDKSQAYFWTPEWQAAESEAQADIDAGRLQGFGSAKDLFEDLDA
;
A
#
# COMPACT_ATOMS: atom_id res chain seq x y z
N MET A 1 20.41 36.37 -25.89
CA MET A 1 19.92 36.35 -24.48
C MET A 1 19.16 37.65 -24.23
N PRO A 2 18.15 37.73 -23.35
CA PRO A 2 17.76 36.81 -22.26
C PRO A 2 16.47 36.03 -22.61
N ARG A 3 16.34 34.70 -22.42
CA ARG A 3 16.13 33.92 -21.18
C ARG A 3 15.03 34.47 -20.26
N SER A 4 13.79 33.99 -20.49
CA SER A 4 12.68 34.10 -19.54
C SER A 4 12.31 32.70 -19.02
N THR A 5 12.96 32.36 -17.91
CA THR A 5 12.53 31.57 -16.75
C THR A 5 11.22 30.78 -16.83
N GLY A 6 11.35 29.47 -16.63
CA GLY A 6 10.26 28.52 -16.48
C GLY A 6 9.43 28.74 -15.21
N ARG A 7 8.13 28.48 -15.35
CA ARG A 7 7.18 28.40 -14.23
C ARG A 7 7.08 26.94 -13.79
N LYS A 8 7.86 26.55 -12.77
CA LYS A 8 7.60 25.31 -12.01
C LYS A 8 6.18 25.42 -11.45
N LYS A 9 5.22 24.71 -12.03
CA LYS A 9 3.96 24.44 -11.32
C LYS A 9 4.27 23.39 -10.26
N ARG A 10 4.34 23.85 -9.01
CA ARG A 10 4.35 22.97 -7.83
C ARG A 10 3.02 22.21 -7.85
N SER A 11 3.09 20.90 -8.07
CA SER A 11 1.98 19.97 -7.90
C SER A 11 1.64 19.96 -6.40
N GLY A 12 0.45 20.47 -6.06
CA GLY A 12 -0.04 20.54 -4.69
C GLY A 12 -0.80 19.27 -4.37
N ARG A 13 -0.24 18.45 -3.48
CA ARG A 13 -0.98 17.43 -2.73
C ARG A 13 -1.98 18.17 -1.85
N ILE A 14 -3.27 17.87 -2.00
CA ILE A 14 -4.33 18.39 -1.14
C ILE A 14 -4.64 17.28 -0.14
N GLU A 15 -4.36 17.52 1.13
CA GLU A 15 -4.68 16.59 2.22
C GLU A 15 -5.95 17.11 2.90
N GLU A 16 -7.09 16.49 2.61
CA GLU A 16 -8.27 16.61 3.48
C GLU A 16 -8.79 15.20 3.81
N ALA A 17 -8.94 14.96 5.12
CA ALA A 17 -9.50 13.76 5.74
C ALA A 17 -8.96 12.41 5.22
N GLY A 18 -7.69 12.10 5.51
CA GLY A 18 -7.13 10.74 5.44
C GLY A 18 -7.05 10.08 4.04
N ALA A 19 -7.57 10.74 3.01
CA ALA A 19 -7.54 10.27 1.63
C ALA A 19 -6.56 11.13 0.83
N VAL A 20 -5.54 10.48 0.26
CA VAL A 20 -4.63 11.12 -0.68
C VAL A 20 -5.38 11.32 -2.00
N TYR A 21 -5.86 12.53 -2.25
CA TYR A 21 -6.47 12.88 -3.53
C TYR A 21 -5.39 13.38 -4.50
N ALA A 22 -5.22 12.66 -5.61
CA ALA A 22 -4.58 13.23 -6.78
C ALA A 22 -5.55 14.22 -7.44
N ALA A 23 -5.04 15.32 -7.99
CA ALA A 23 -5.88 16.28 -8.69
C ALA A 23 -6.63 15.59 -9.85
N PRO A 24 -7.90 15.96 -10.11
CA PRO A 24 -8.67 15.34 -11.18
C PRO A 24 -7.97 15.58 -12.52
N ALA A 25 -7.69 14.49 -13.24
CA ALA A 25 -7.05 14.52 -14.54
C ALA A 25 -7.92 13.74 -15.54
N LEU A 26 -8.28 14.40 -16.64
CA LEU A 26 -8.98 13.75 -17.73
C LEU A 26 -7.99 12.92 -18.55
N THR A 27 -8.30 11.64 -18.74
CA THR A 27 -7.58 10.75 -19.65
C THR A 27 -8.52 10.28 -20.75
N LYS A 28 -8.00 10.10 -21.95
CA LYS A 28 -8.79 9.66 -23.10
C LYS A 28 -8.72 8.14 -23.20
N VAL A 29 -9.87 7.50 -23.44
CA VAL A 29 -9.91 6.09 -23.84
C VAL A 29 -9.34 5.97 -25.25
N THR A 30 -8.30 5.16 -25.38
CA THR A 30 -7.61 4.90 -26.64
C THR A 30 -8.12 3.59 -27.26
N ARG A 31 -7.37 3.01 -28.20
CA ARG A 31 -7.74 1.74 -28.84
C ARG A 31 -7.94 0.63 -27.80
N HIS A 32 -8.87 -0.28 -28.08
CA HIS A 32 -9.15 -1.44 -27.24
C HIS A 32 -9.55 -1.09 -25.79
N GLY A 33 -10.05 0.12 -25.52
CA GLY A 33 -10.48 0.51 -24.18
C GLY A 33 -9.34 0.90 -23.23
N GLN A 34 -8.10 1.06 -23.72
CA GLN A 34 -6.96 1.39 -22.88
C GLN A 34 -6.99 2.86 -22.42
N ILE A 35 -6.72 3.10 -21.13
CA ILE A 35 -6.49 4.42 -20.57
C ILE A 35 -5.06 4.55 -20.06
N THR A 36 -4.48 5.74 -20.18
CA THR A 36 -3.21 6.03 -19.52
C THR A 36 -3.49 6.56 -18.12
N LEU A 37 -2.97 5.87 -17.10
CA LEU A 37 -3.02 6.36 -15.72
C LEU A 37 -2.12 7.59 -15.56
N PRO A 38 -2.68 8.74 -15.12
CA PRO A 38 -1.89 9.95 -14.85
C PRO A 38 -0.72 9.67 -13.91
N SER A 39 0.42 10.32 -14.15
CA SER A 39 1.65 10.05 -13.39
C SER A 39 1.53 10.30 -11.89
N GLU A 40 0.68 11.25 -11.48
CA GLU A 40 0.42 11.53 -10.06
C GLU A 40 -0.32 10.38 -9.38
N VAL A 41 -1.33 9.82 -10.04
CA VAL A 41 -2.08 8.65 -9.54
C VAL A 41 -1.15 7.45 -9.41
N ARG A 42 -0.33 7.17 -10.44
CA ARG A 42 0.64 6.06 -10.40
C ARG A 42 1.62 6.19 -9.24
N ARG A 43 2.23 7.36 -9.05
CA ARG A 43 3.17 7.60 -7.94
C ARG A 43 2.50 7.52 -6.57
N ALA A 44 1.29 8.08 -6.42
CA ALA A 44 0.57 8.07 -5.15
C ALA A 44 0.17 6.65 -4.72
N MET A 45 -0.17 5.80 -5.69
CA MET A 45 -0.62 4.43 -5.47
C MET A 45 0.49 3.38 -5.61
N GLY A 46 1.75 3.80 -5.86
CA GLY A 46 2.88 2.90 -6.06
C GLY A 46 2.71 1.92 -7.23
N ILE A 47 2.00 2.33 -8.29
CA ILE A 47 1.72 1.47 -9.45
C ILE A 47 2.88 1.53 -10.44
N GLU A 48 3.42 0.37 -10.75
CA GLU A 48 4.53 0.17 -11.69
C GLU A 48 4.10 -0.60 -12.95
N GLU A 49 4.98 -0.67 -13.95
CA GLU A 49 4.73 -1.46 -15.14
C GLU A 49 4.70 -2.95 -14.78
N GLY A 50 3.66 -3.67 -15.20
CA GLY A 50 3.46 -5.09 -14.89
C GLY A 50 2.58 -5.37 -13.66
N ASP A 51 2.23 -4.34 -12.87
CA ASP A 51 1.30 -4.51 -11.76
C ASP A 51 -0.09 -4.96 -12.22
N LEU A 52 -0.70 -5.84 -11.42
CA LEU A 52 -2.09 -6.25 -11.63
C LEU A 52 -3.03 -5.21 -11.06
N ILE A 53 -4.03 -4.82 -11.84
CA ILE A 53 -5.09 -3.91 -11.40
C ILE A 53 -6.42 -4.67 -11.46
N GLU A 54 -7.07 -4.80 -10.31
CA GLU A 54 -8.47 -5.22 -10.24
C GLU A 54 -9.36 -4.06 -10.69
N VAL A 55 -10.27 -4.34 -11.61
CA VAL A 55 -11.23 -3.36 -12.16
C VAL A 55 -12.64 -3.79 -11.79
N ARG A 56 -13.39 -2.92 -11.11
CA ARG A 56 -14.80 -3.18 -10.74
C ARG A 56 -15.67 -1.94 -10.92
N ILE A 57 -16.97 -2.17 -11.13
CA ILE A 57 -17.98 -1.11 -11.12
C ILE A 57 -18.42 -0.87 -9.67
N ALA A 58 -18.47 0.39 -9.24
CA ALA A 58 -18.93 0.81 -7.92
C ALA A 58 -19.90 2.00 -8.10
N GLY A 59 -21.19 1.69 -8.22
CA GLY A 59 -22.21 2.67 -8.63
C GLY A 59 -21.92 3.17 -10.05
N ASP A 60 -21.86 4.49 -10.21
CA ASP A 60 -21.53 5.14 -11.48
C ASP A 60 -20.02 5.29 -11.73
N ASN A 61 -19.18 4.72 -10.86
CA ASN A 61 -17.73 4.83 -10.93
C ASN A 61 -17.07 3.51 -11.32
N VAL A 62 -15.91 3.61 -11.96
CA VAL A 62 -14.95 2.49 -12.09
C VAL A 62 -13.93 2.61 -10.98
N MET A 63 -13.80 1.56 -10.17
CA MET A 63 -12.79 1.46 -9.12
C MET A 63 -11.64 0.58 -9.57
N LEU A 64 -10.43 1.10 -9.44
CA LEU A 64 -9.18 0.44 -9.78
C LEU A 64 -8.39 0.17 -8.49
N THR A 65 -8.10 -1.10 -8.23
CA THR A 65 -7.35 -1.52 -7.04
C THR A 65 -6.07 -2.23 -7.46
N PRO A 66 -4.87 -1.69 -7.18
CA PRO A 66 -3.62 -2.42 -7.38
C PRO A 66 -3.59 -3.70 -6.55
N LYS A 67 -3.13 -4.80 -7.15
CA LYS A 67 -2.99 -6.11 -6.53
C LYS A 67 -1.58 -6.62 -6.75
N ARG A 68 -1.11 -7.43 -5.81
CA ARG A 68 0.15 -8.16 -5.91
C ARG A 68 -0.13 -9.65 -5.82
N LEU A 69 0.56 -10.43 -6.64
CA LEU A 69 0.57 -11.88 -6.52
C LEU A 69 1.54 -12.29 -5.41
N ILE A 70 1.13 -13.28 -4.64
CA ILE A 70 1.96 -13.94 -3.64
C ILE A 70 2.09 -15.41 -4.03
N ASP A 71 3.25 -15.99 -3.79
CA ASP A 71 3.45 -17.42 -3.99
C ASP A 71 2.53 -18.22 -3.07
N LYS A 72 2.03 -19.36 -3.54
CA LYS A 72 1.16 -20.23 -2.74
C LYS A 72 1.83 -20.65 -1.42
N SER A 73 3.15 -20.82 -1.41
CA SER A 73 3.94 -21.14 -0.21
C SER A 73 3.98 -20.00 0.82
N GLN A 74 3.62 -18.78 0.43
CA GLN A 74 3.54 -17.61 1.32
C GLN A 74 2.09 -17.19 1.61
N ALA A 75 1.11 -17.80 0.94
CA ALA A 75 -0.30 -17.48 1.13
C ALA A 75 -0.81 -17.75 2.56
N TYR A 76 -0.15 -18.66 3.30
CA TYR A 76 -0.50 -18.96 4.70
C TYR A 76 -0.43 -17.71 5.60
N PHE A 77 0.48 -16.77 5.32
CA PHE A 77 0.62 -15.55 6.12
C PHE A 77 -0.66 -14.70 6.09
N TRP A 78 -1.44 -14.80 5.03
CA TRP A 78 -2.66 -14.02 4.80
C TRP A 78 -3.94 -14.75 5.20
N THR A 79 -3.86 -15.91 5.89
CA THR A 79 -5.08 -16.53 6.40
C THR A 79 -5.65 -15.72 7.57
N PRO A 80 -6.99 -15.74 7.78
CA PRO A 80 -7.60 -15.00 8.88
C PRO A 80 -7.02 -15.35 10.25
N GLU A 81 -6.67 -16.63 10.47
CA GLU A 81 -6.11 -17.11 11.74
C GLU A 81 -4.71 -16.55 11.97
N TRP A 82 -3.85 -16.56 10.93
CA TRP A 82 -2.49 -16.01 11.04
C TRP A 82 -2.52 -14.50 11.26
N GLN A 83 -3.36 -13.77 10.52
CA GLN A 83 -3.50 -12.33 10.69
C GLN A 83 -4.07 -11.93 12.06
N ALA A 84 -4.95 -12.75 12.64
CA ALA A 84 -5.44 -12.53 14.00
C ALA A 84 -4.32 -12.70 15.04
N ALA A 85 -3.52 -13.77 14.93
CA ALA A 85 -2.37 -14.00 15.80
C ALA A 85 -1.31 -12.90 15.66
N GLU A 86 -1.04 -12.45 14.43
CA GLU A 86 -0.12 -11.33 14.17
C GLU A 86 -0.64 -10.03 14.81
N SER A 87 -1.94 -9.76 14.71
CA SER A 87 -2.55 -8.58 15.33
C SER A 87 -2.48 -8.62 16.86
N GLU A 88 -2.62 -9.80 17.47
CA GLU A 88 -2.46 -9.99 18.91
C GLU A 88 -1.01 -9.76 19.34
N ALA A 89 -0.05 -10.38 18.64
CA ALA A 89 1.37 -10.19 18.90
C ALA A 89 1.79 -8.72 18.75
N GLN A 90 1.29 -8.02 17.74
CA GLN A 90 1.54 -6.59 17.58
C GLN A 90 0.95 -5.78 18.75
N ALA A 91 -0.24 -6.14 19.25
CA ALA A 91 -0.83 -5.48 20.41
C ALA A 91 -0.06 -5.74 21.72
N ASP A 92 0.60 -6.90 21.85
CA ASP A 92 1.53 -7.18 22.95
C ASP A 92 2.78 -6.31 22.85
N ILE A 93 3.37 -6.19 21.65
CA ILE A 93 4.51 -5.32 21.38
C ILE A 93 4.18 -3.86 21.73
N ASP A 94 3.06 -3.35 21.21
CA ASP A 94 2.64 -1.96 21.41
C ASP A 94 2.35 -1.64 22.89
N ALA A 95 1.84 -2.63 23.62
CA ALA A 95 1.59 -2.51 25.06
C ALA A 95 2.83 -2.79 25.93
N GLY A 96 3.96 -3.13 25.32
CA GLY A 96 5.20 -3.46 26.03
C GLY A 96 5.11 -4.77 26.82
N ARG A 97 4.18 -5.68 26.48
CA ARG A 97 4.08 -7.04 27.05
C ARG A 97 5.14 -7.96 26.43
N LEU A 98 6.40 -7.54 26.50
CA LEU A 98 7.54 -8.22 25.94
C LEU A 98 8.50 -8.63 27.06
N GLN A 99 8.97 -9.86 27.01
CA GLN A 99 10.03 -10.36 27.87
C GLN A 99 11.29 -10.59 27.03
N GLY A 100 12.36 -9.88 27.36
CA GLY A 100 13.67 -10.06 26.74
C GLY A 100 14.52 -11.00 27.58
N PHE A 101 15.28 -11.86 26.90
CA PHE A 101 16.24 -12.77 27.54
C PHE A 101 17.66 -12.44 27.08
N GLY A 102 18.63 -12.52 28.00
CA GLY A 102 20.04 -12.27 27.69
C GLY A 102 20.68 -13.37 26.86
N SER A 103 20.12 -14.58 26.92
CA SER A 103 20.56 -15.74 26.14
C SER A 103 19.41 -16.72 25.88
N ALA A 104 19.60 -17.61 24.91
CA ALA A 104 18.66 -18.71 24.66
C ALA A 104 18.53 -19.64 25.89
N LYS A 105 19.61 -19.79 26.68
CA LYS A 105 19.57 -20.58 27.90
C LYS A 105 18.60 -19.99 28.92
N ASP A 106 18.64 -18.67 29.12
CA ASP A 106 17.75 -17.98 30.06
C ASP A 106 16.28 -18.11 29.63
N LEU A 107 16.01 -18.10 28.31
CA LEU A 107 14.67 -18.36 27.76
C LEU A 107 14.19 -19.78 28.07
N PHE A 108 15.04 -20.80 27.86
CA PHE A 108 14.65 -22.18 28.13
C PHE A 108 14.40 -22.43 29.62
N GLU A 109 15.21 -21.84 30.51
CA GLU A 109 14.99 -21.94 31.96
C GLU A 109 13.65 -21.32 32.41
N ASP A 110 13.16 -20.29 31.72
CA ASP A 110 11.86 -19.65 32.00
C ASP A 110 10.67 -20.46 31.43
N LEU A 111 10.80 -21.05 30.25
CA LEU A 111 9.74 -21.87 29.62
C LEU A 111 9.51 -23.22 30.31
N ASP A 112 10.56 -23.80 30.88
CA ASP A 112 10.49 -25.10 31.57
C ASP A 112 10.11 -24.99 33.07
N ALA A 113 9.91 -23.78 33.58
CA ALA A 113 9.55 -23.49 34.97
C ALA A 113 8.05 -23.71 35.27
#